data_AF-A0AA38R1L1-F1
#
_entry.id   AF-A0AA38R1L1-F1
#
_cell.length_a   1.000
_cell.length_b   1.000
_cell.length_c   1.000
_cell.angle_alpha   90.00
_cell.angle_beta   90.00
_cell.angle_gamma   90.00
#
_symmetry.space_group_name_H-M   'P 1'
#
loop_
_entity.id
_entity.type
_entity.pdbx_description
1 polymer ?
#
loop_
_entity_poly.entity_id
_entity_poly.type
_entity_poly.pdbx_seq_one_letter_code
_entity_poly.pdbx_strand_id
1 'polypeptide(L)'
;MPKIDQGPYLRQLREKYGEMFTLKFGRTYWVILNSRRVATKLLDKRAAIYSSRQSLPMAHEIVSGGKCMLLMPYANDWRRQRKMMMHRVLGVSQKALFKPFQDLESRTLMLQLM
;
A
#
# COMPACT_ATOMS: atom_id res chain seq x y z
N MET A 1 -17.39 -10.80 -2.29
CA MET A 1 -16.23 -10.79 -1.37
C MET A 1 -16.38 -11.97 -0.43
N PRO A 2 -15.31 -12.70 -0.04
CA PRO A 2 -15.46 -13.78 0.93
C PRO A 2 -16.09 -13.25 2.23
N LYS A 3 -17.01 -14.03 2.82
CA LYS A 3 -17.72 -13.69 4.07
C LYS A 3 -16.83 -13.80 5.31
N ILE A 4 -15.63 -14.37 5.17
CA ILE A 4 -14.64 -14.61 6.22
C ILE A 4 -13.51 -13.60 6.01
N ASP A 5 -12.84 -13.22 7.11
CA ASP A 5 -11.63 -12.41 7.08
C ASP A 5 -10.62 -12.96 6.05
N GLN A 6 -9.94 -12.06 5.34
CA GLN A 6 -9.11 -12.41 4.17
C GLN A 6 -7.90 -13.25 4.58
N GLY A 7 -7.35 -13.02 5.77
CA GLY A 7 -6.17 -13.70 6.29
C GLY A 7 -6.37 -15.22 6.46
N PRO A 8 -7.38 -15.67 7.21
CA PRO A 8 -7.70 -17.09 7.38
C PRO A 8 -7.96 -17.83 6.06
N TYR A 9 -8.67 -17.18 5.12
CA TYR A 9 -8.97 -17.76 3.81
C TYR A 9 -7.71 -18.04 2.98
N LEU A 10 -6.77 -17.09 2.94
CA LEU A 10 -5.50 -17.24 2.22
C LEU A 10 -4.60 -18.33 2.84
N ARG A 11 -4.71 -18.56 4.15
CA ARG A 11 -4.02 -19.65 4.84
C ARG A 11 -4.54 -21.03 4.40
N GLN A 12 -5.86 -21.22 4.30
CA GLN A 12 -6.43 -22.48 3.81
C GLN A 12 -6.02 -22.78 2.36
N LEU A 13 -5.93 -21.74 1.52
CA LEU A 13 -5.45 -21.87 0.14
C LEU A 13 -3.97 -22.26 0.07
N ARG A 14 -3.15 -21.82 1.03
CA ARG A 14 -1.75 -22.25 1.17
C ARG A 14 -1.63 -23.76 1.28
N GLU A 15 -2.46 -24.38 2.11
CA GLU A 15 -2.40 -25.82 2.39
C GLU A 15 -2.72 -26.63 1.14
N LYS A 16 -3.62 -26.11 0.28
CA LYS A 16 -4.04 -26.79 -0.95
C LYS A 16 -3.12 -26.56 -2.15
N TYR A 17 -2.62 -25.33 -2.32
CA TYR A 17 -1.90 -24.92 -3.54
C TYR A 17 -0.41 -24.63 -3.32
N GLY A 18 0.08 -24.68 -2.08
CA GLY A 18 1.49 -24.55 -1.75
C GLY A 18 1.98 -23.11 -1.48
N GLU A 19 3.28 -22.89 -1.68
CA GLU A 19 3.97 -21.64 -1.29
C GLU A 19 3.60 -20.42 -2.15
N MET A 20 3.17 -20.65 -3.39
CA MET A 20 2.84 -19.61 -4.37
C MET A 20 1.77 -20.11 -5.34
N PHE A 21 0.72 -19.32 -5.54
CA PHE A 21 -0.37 -19.66 -6.46
C PHE A 21 -0.97 -18.41 -7.09
N THR A 22 -1.66 -18.60 -8.22
CA THR A 22 -2.28 -17.52 -8.98
C THR A 22 -3.79 -17.60 -8.84
N LEU A 23 -4.42 -16.50 -8.43
CA LEU A 23 -5.87 -16.33 -8.48
C LEU A 23 -6.25 -15.36 -9.58
N LYS A 24 -7.31 -15.70 -10.31
CA LYS A 24 -7.91 -14.80 -11.29
C LYS A 24 -8.98 -13.97 -10.60
N PHE A 25 -8.72 -12.68 -10.41
CA PHE A 25 -9.70 -11.70 -9.94
C PHE A 25 -10.20 -10.86 -11.12
N GLY A 26 -11.38 -11.22 -11.62
CA GLY A 26 -11.98 -10.57 -12.79
C GLY A 26 -11.07 -10.71 -14.03
N ARG A 27 -10.60 -9.58 -14.57
CA ARG A 27 -9.66 -9.52 -15.70
C ARG A 27 -8.18 -9.52 -15.27
N THR A 28 -7.89 -9.48 -13.97
CA THR A 28 -6.53 -9.39 -13.45
C THR A 28 -6.09 -10.69 -12.79
N TYR A 29 -4.84 -11.08 -12.99
CA TYR A 29 -4.22 -12.20 -12.30
C TYR A 29 -3.45 -11.69 -11.08
N TRP A 30 -3.73 -12.29 -9.93
CA TRP A 30 -3.06 -11.99 -8.68
C TRP A 30 -2.19 -13.18 -8.31
N VAL A 31 -0.91 -12.92 -8.12
CA VAL A 31 0.04 -13.92 -7.61
C VAL A 31 0.12 -13.75 -6.11
N ILE A 32 -0.34 -14.76 -5.36
CA ILE A 32 -0.32 -14.75 -3.90
C ILE A 32 0.96 -15.43 -3.43
N LEU A 33 1.68 -14.74 -2.56
CA LEU A 33 2.95 -15.18 -1.98
C LEU A 33 2.71 -15.54 -0.51
N ASN A 34 2.67 -16.84 -0.20
CA ASN A 34 2.36 -17.32 1.15
C ASN A 34 3.60 -17.70 1.99
N SER A 35 4.78 -17.74 1.38
CA SER A 35 6.04 -18.07 2.04
C SER A 35 6.90 -16.82 2.25
N ARG A 36 7.43 -16.64 3.47
CA ARG A 36 8.33 -15.52 3.82
C ARG A 36 9.55 -15.49 2.90
N ARG A 37 10.11 -16.66 2.57
CA ARG A 37 11.27 -16.79 1.68
C ARG A 37 10.99 -16.19 0.30
N VAL A 38 9.82 -16.50 -0.27
CA VAL A 38 9.42 -16.03 -1.60
C VAL A 38 9.07 -14.54 -1.55
N ALA A 39 8.34 -14.10 -0.53
CA ALA A 39 8.02 -12.70 -0.31
C ALA A 39 9.29 -11.83 -0.22
N THR A 40 10.27 -12.19 0.61
CA THR A 40 11.54 -11.46 0.71
C THR A 40 12.35 -11.49 -0.60
N LYS A 41 12.33 -12.61 -1.33
CA LYS A 41 13.07 -12.70 -2.60
C LYS A 41 12.46 -11.82 -3.70
N LEU A 42 11.14 -11.72 -3.77
CA LEU A 42 10.44 -10.95 -4.80
C LEU A 42 10.21 -9.49 -4.40
N LEU A 43 9.71 -9.25 -3.19
CA LEU A 43 9.30 -7.92 -2.73
C LEU A 43 10.44 -7.10 -2.14
N ASP A 44 11.43 -7.71 -1.46
CA ASP A 44 12.57 -6.95 -0.93
C ASP A 44 13.72 -6.92 -1.93
N LYS A 45 14.26 -8.09 -2.29
CA LYS A 45 15.47 -8.17 -3.14
C LYS A 45 15.24 -7.74 -4.58
N ARG A 46 14.03 -7.90 -5.11
CA ARG A 46 13.65 -7.57 -6.49
C ARG A 46 12.53 -6.53 -6.55
N ALA A 47 12.40 -5.72 -5.49
CA ALA A 47 11.38 -4.68 -5.36
C ALA A 47 11.29 -3.78 -6.60
N ALA A 48 12.43 -3.39 -7.18
CA ALA A 48 12.48 -2.48 -8.32
C ALA A 48 11.77 -3.03 -9.58
N ILE A 49 11.66 -4.36 -9.72
CA ILE A 49 11.06 -5.02 -10.89
C ILE A 49 9.57 -5.29 -10.64
N TYR A 50 9.22 -5.77 -9.44
CA TYR A 50 7.86 -6.24 -9.14
C TYR A 50 6.99 -5.25 -8.36
N SER A 51 7.58 -4.30 -7.62
CA SER A 51 6.87 -3.40 -6.73
C SER A 51 6.51 -2.06 -7.39
N SER A 52 5.81 -2.12 -8.52
CA SER A 52 5.19 -0.96 -9.15
C SER A 52 3.69 -0.87 -8.82
N ARG A 53 3.12 0.34 -8.88
CA ARG A 53 1.66 0.51 -8.80
C ARG A 53 1.03 -0.01 -10.09
N GLN A 54 -0.02 -0.81 -9.97
CA GLN A 54 -0.77 -1.29 -11.13
C GLN A 54 -1.27 -0.09 -11.94
N SER A 55 -1.13 -0.15 -13.26
CA SER A 55 -1.67 0.90 -14.13
C SER A 55 -3.20 0.91 -14.02
N LEU A 56 -3.71 2.00 -13.45
CA LEU A 56 -5.13 2.28 -13.32
C LEU A 56 -5.43 3.55 -14.14
N PRO A 57 -5.60 3.44 -15.47
CA PRO A 57 -5.68 4.60 -16.36
C PRO A 57 -6.82 5.56 -15.99
N MET A 58 -7.98 5.04 -15.59
CA MET A 58 -9.09 5.87 -15.12
C MET A 58 -8.73 6.71 -13.89
N ALA A 59 -8.15 6.10 -12.86
CA ALA A 59 -7.89 6.78 -11.58
C ALA A 59 -6.62 7.64 -11.63
N HIS A 60 -5.58 7.17 -12.32
CA HIS A 60 -4.28 7.82 -12.38
C HIS A 60 -4.19 8.85 -13.51
N GLU A 61 -4.58 8.49 -14.74
CA GLU A 61 -4.38 9.34 -15.91
C GLU A 61 -5.53 10.34 -16.07
N ILE A 62 -6.77 9.87 -16.01
CA ILE A 62 -7.95 10.71 -16.29
C ILE A 62 -8.31 11.59 -15.09
N VAL A 63 -8.52 11.00 -13.91
CA VAL A 63 -8.98 11.76 -12.72
C VAL A 63 -7.86 12.60 -12.12
N SER A 64 -6.64 12.07 -12.09
CA SER A 64 -5.52 12.72 -11.39
C SER A 64 -4.54 13.45 -12.32
N GLY A 65 -4.74 13.40 -13.64
CA GLY A 65 -3.81 13.98 -14.63
C GLY A 65 -2.37 13.45 -14.49
N GLY A 66 -2.21 12.21 -14.03
CA GLY A 66 -0.90 11.60 -13.75
C GLY A 66 -0.20 12.09 -12.48
N LYS A 67 -0.81 12.97 -11.67
CA LYS A 67 -0.14 13.63 -10.53
C LYS A 67 -0.42 13.00 -9.17
N CYS A 68 -1.34 12.03 -9.10
CA CYS A 68 -1.64 11.35 -7.83
C CYS A 68 -0.49 10.42 -7.43
N MET A 69 0.29 10.85 -6.43
CA MET A 69 1.45 10.13 -5.90
C MET A 69 1.12 8.69 -5.45
N LEU A 70 -0.09 8.45 -4.94
CA LEU A 70 -0.52 7.13 -4.46
C LEU A 70 -0.62 6.09 -5.58
N LEU A 71 -1.03 6.54 -6.77
CA LEU A 71 -1.29 5.71 -7.95
C LEU A 71 -0.16 5.76 -8.98
N MET A 72 0.85 6.60 -8.76
CA MET A 72 1.94 6.79 -9.70
C MET A 72 2.87 5.56 -9.74
N PRO A 73 3.28 5.12 -10.95
CA PRO A 73 4.25 4.03 -11.08
C PRO A 73 5.61 4.42 -10.48
N TYR A 74 6.44 3.41 -10.20
CA TYR A 74 7.75 3.63 -9.60
C TYR A 74 8.71 4.28 -10.61
N ALA A 75 8.70 5.61 -10.65
CA ALA A 75 9.51 6.45 -11.53
C ALA A 75 10.34 7.47 -10.74
N ASN A 76 11.19 8.21 -11.44
CA ASN A 76 11.98 9.29 -10.84
C ASN A 76 11.10 10.37 -10.20
N ASP A 77 9.94 10.65 -10.80
CA ASP A 77 8.96 11.61 -10.26
C ASP A 77 8.36 11.12 -8.95
N TRP A 78 8.03 9.84 -8.85
CA TRP A 78 7.57 9.25 -7.59
C TRP A 78 8.62 9.35 -6.49
N ARG A 79 9.90 9.08 -6.81
CA ARG A 79 11.00 9.23 -5.84
C ARG A 79 11.14 10.68 -5.37
N ARG A 80 10.99 11.64 -6.28
CA ARG A 80 11.05 13.08 -5.96
C ARG A 80 9.88 13.50 -5.06
N GLN A 81 8.65 13.12 -5.42
CA GLN A 81 7.46 13.39 -4.60
C GLN A 81 7.56 12.73 -3.22
N ARG A 82 8.03 11.47 -3.16
CA ARG A 82 8.27 10.78 -1.88
C ARG A 82 9.31 11.49 -1.03
N LYS A 83 10.42 11.93 -1.61
CA LYS A 83 11.45 12.68 -0.88
C LYS A 83 10.90 13.98 -0.30
N MET A 84 10.07 14.70 -1.05
CA MET A 84 9.47 15.95 -0.56
C MET A 84 8.42 15.68 0.52
N MET A 85 7.38 14.89 0.23
CA MET A 85 6.25 14.71 1.15
C MET A 85 6.62 13.88 2.38
N MET A 86 7.26 12.72 2.21
CA MET A 86 7.51 11.82 3.34
C MET A 86 8.70 12.26 4.19
N HIS A 87 9.77 12.79 3.59
CA HIS A 87 10.96 13.17 4.37
C HIS A 87 10.95 14.61 4.86
N ARG A 88 10.34 15.57 4.13
CA ARG A 88 10.34 16.98 4.56
C ARG A 88 9.08 17.39 5.31
N VAL A 89 7.91 16.93 4.85
CA VAL A 89 6.62 17.34 5.43
C VAL A 89 6.19 16.39 6.55
N LEU A 90 6.21 15.08 6.29
CA LEU A 90 5.77 14.05 7.25
C LEU A 90 6.95 13.31 7.89
N GLY A 91 8.13 13.92 7.86
CA GLY A 91 9.35 13.35 8.41
C GLY A 91 9.30 13.22 9.93
N VAL A 92 10.15 12.34 10.48
CA VAL A 92 10.27 12.14 11.94
C VAL A 92 10.63 13.44 12.65
N SER A 93 11.38 14.34 12.01
CA SER A 93 11.72 15.67 12.52
C SER A 93 10.49 16.57 12.72
N GLN A 94 9.45 16.43 11.89
CA GLN A 94 8.23 17.24 11.96
C GLN A 94 7.22 16.70 12.99
N LYS A 95 7.46 15.53 13.58
CA LYS A 95 6.56 14.95 14.59
C LYS A 95 6.37 15.87 15.79
N ALA A 96 7.42 16.57 16.22
CA ALA A 96 7.32 17.49 17.35
C ALA A 96 6.34 18.65 17.07
N LEU A 97 6.27 19.09 15.81
CA LEU A 97 5.39 20.18 15.37
C LEU A 97 3.93 19.72 15.24
N PHE A 98 3.70 18.50 14.72
CA PHE A 98 2.32 17.99 14.51
C PHE A 98 1.69 17.32 15.74
N LYS A 99 2.49 16.82 16.69
CA LYS A 99 2.00 16.14 17.90
C LYS A 99 0.96 16.94 18.71
N PRO A 100 1.17 18.22 19.07
CA PRO A 100 0.19 18.95 19.88
C PRO A 100 -1.16 19.12 19.17
N PHE A 101 -1.16 19.29 17.85
CA PHE A 101 -2.39 19.38 17.07
C PHE A 101 -3.15 18.06 17.03
N GLN A 102 -2.44 16.94 16.86
CA GLN A 102 -3.08 15.62 16.90
C GLN A 102 -3.70 15.32 18.26
N ASP A 103 -3.02 15.71 19.36
CA ASP A 103 -3.53 15.52 20.72
C ASP A 103 -4.78 16.38 20.99
N LEU A 104 -4.83 17.61 20.47
CA LEU A 104 -6.00 18.49 20.59
C LEU A 104 -7.20 17.94 19.82
N GLU A 105 -7.04 17.61 18.54
CA GLU A 105 -8.12 17.05 17.73
C GLU A 105 -8.63 15.72 18.29
N SER A 106 -7.74 14.89 18.84
CA SER A 106 -8.13 13.65 19.51
C SER A 106 -9.00 13.92 20.74
N ARG A 107 -8.68 14.94 21.54
CA ARG A 107 -9.51 15.33 22.70
C ARG A 107 -10.85 15.90 22.28
N THR A 108 -10.89 16.76 21.26
CA THR A 108 -12.13 17.31 20.71
C THR A 108 -13.04 16.21 20.21
N LEU A 109 -12.50 15.24 19.45
CA LEU A 109 -13.26 14.10 18.96
C LEU A 109 -13.86 13.26 20.11
N MET A 110 -13.08 13.01 21.16
CA MET A 110 -13.56 12.28 22.34
C MET A 110 -14.70 13.00 23.06
N LEU A 111 -14.64 14.33 23.15
CA LEU A 111 -15.73 15.14 23.74
C LEU A 111 -16.99 15.18 22.86
N GLN A 112 -16.86 15.07 21.54
CA GLN A 112 -18.01 15.06 20.62
C GLN A 112 -18.71 13.70 20.55
N LEU A 113 -18.00 12.62 20.88
CA LEU A 113 -18.53 11.26 20.88
C LEU A 113 -19.16 10.85 22.22
N MET A 114 -18.90 11.60 23.30
CA MET A 114 -19.59 11.51 24.59
C MET A 114 -20.86 12.36 24.60
#